data_AF-A0A0S9LIP4-F1
#
_entry.id   AF-A0A0S9LIP4-F1
#
_cell.length_a   1.000
_cell.length_b   1.000
_cell.length_c   1.000
_cell.angle_alpha   90.00
_cell.angle_beta   90.00
_cell.angle_gamma   90.00
#
_symmetry.space_group_name_H-M   'P 1'
#
loop_
_entity.id
_entity.type
_entity.pdbx_description
1 polymer ?
#
loop_
_entity_poly.entity_id
_entity_poly.type
_entity_poly.pdbx_seq_one_letter_code
_entity_poly.pdbx_strand_id
1 'polypeptide(L)'
;MTQAVNSLESSASDEPKATCAKHPALELLDRYRAVFGAAWAMRRELAGPRRLADEAAFLPAALSLQDTPVHPAPRRLAFALMALFCVAFAWGCIGEVDIVAIAPGRIVVSERTKLVQPLENSVVQQVLVKDGDHVVAGQPLVTLDPTAAMADKVSVLEQFKAAQYEALRSSTLLAAVQGRPSVFASFAQMLPKDWPVAEVQAARAQMDAEWGDIQARLAKFGSELDRRQAEIETARALLAKLEATLPLARQREEDFKKLSDQGFMAGHAGQDRTRERIELERDLATQHARLMEAQAAYRESDNARKAYLAEMRRALHDRHTRANLTRAQAVQEQAKAHQREKLTILSAPVAGTVQQLAVHTKGGVVTEAQVLMVIVPELAEVRAEVTLENKDIGFVSAGQEAEIKLETFNFTRYGTVPATVKLVTSDAVNDEKRGAVFPVTLQLHKFEIYVDGKKIKLSPGMNVTAEIKTEKRRVIEYLLSPVQRAKNESLRER
;
A
#
# COMPACT_ATOMS: atom_id res chain seq x y z
N MET A 1 33.87 -51.42 96.45
CA MET A 1 32.80 -52.32 95.99
C MET A 1 32.96 -52.46 94.48
N THR A 2 33.26 -53.59 93.87
CA THR A 2 33.36 -54.99 94.29
C THR A 2 34.02 -55.70 93.10
N GLN A 3 35.09 -56.45 93.36
CA GLN A 3 35.44 -57.77 92.77
C GLN A 3 34.75 -58.20 91.45
N ALA A 4 35.48 -58.51 90.38
CA ALA A 4 36.21 -59.76 90.12
C ALA A 4 35.43 -60.70 89.17
N VAL A 5 36.15 -61.71 88.64
CA VAL A 5 35.61 -62.97 88.06
C VAL A 5 35.16 -62.81 86.59
N ASN A 6 35.44 -63.65 85.58
CA ASN A 6 36.11 -64.93 85.36
C ASN A 6 36.35 -65.03 83.84
N SER A 7 37.49 -65.51 83.33
CA SER A 7 37.78 -66.90 82.94
C SER A 7 36.94 -67.49 81.77
N LEU A 8 37.68 -67.76 80.69
CA LEU A 8 37.71 -68.99 79.88
C LEU A 8 36.56 -69.34 78.91
N GLU A 9 37.06 -69.64 77.69
CA GLU A 9 36.59 -70.65 76.72
C GLU A 9 35.25 -70.46 76.01
N SER A 10 35.33 -70.29 74.68
CA SER A 10 34.59 -71.14 73.75
C SER A 10 35.13 -70.96 72.34
N SER A 11 35.88 -71.95 71.86
CA SER A 11 36.15 -72.18 70.45
C SER A 11 34.86 -72.63 69.76
N ALA A 12 34.43 -71.91 68.73
CA ALA A 12 33.51 -72.44 67.72
C ALA A 12 34.04 -72.05 66.34
N SER A 13 34.38 -73.11 65.61
CA SER A 13 34.70 -73.18 64.20
C SER A 13 33.66 -72.49 63.32
N ASP A 14 34.13 -71.66 62.38
CA ASP A 14 33.35 -71.27 61.21
C ASP A 14 34.21 -71.54 59.96
N GLU A 15 33.62 -72.29 59.03
CA GLU A 15 34.24 -72.78 57.78
C GLU A 15 34.64 -71.64 56.83
N PRO A 16 35.58 -71.90 55.90
CA PRO A 16 36.20 -70.84 55.11
C PRO A 16 35.26 -70.35 54.00
N LYS A 17 34.90 -69.06 54.03
CA LYS A 17 34.36 -68.40 52.83
C LYS A 17 35.44 -68.38 51.75
N ALA A 18 35.18 -69.12 50.67
CA ALA A 18 35.94 -69.12 49.44
C ALA A 18 36.23 -67.68 48.97
N THR A 19 37.47 -67.23 49.13
CA THR A 19 37.95 -65.99 48.54
C THR A 19 38.16 -66.21 47.06
N CYS A 20 37.29 -65.57 46.28
CA CYS A 20 37.43 -65.30 44.86
C CYS A 20 38.90 -64.96 44.54
N ALA A 21 39.55 -65.77 43.71
CA ALA A 21 40.93 -65.54 43.26
C ALA A 21 41.00 -64.15 42.60
N LYS A 22 41.64 -63.19 43.27
CA LYS A 22 41.89 -61.87 42.71
C LYS A 22 42.82 -62.03 41.51
N HIS A 23 42.53 -61.30 40.44
CA HIS A 23 43.33 -61.29 39.22
C HIS A 23 44.81 -61.03 39.58
N PRO A 24 45.78 -61.83 39.08
CA PRO A 24 47.16 -61.79 39.53
C PRO A 24 47.79 -60.39 39.42
N ALA A 25 47.33 -59.57 38.46
CA ALA A 25 47.75 -58.17 38.31
C ALA A 25 47.30 -57.25 39.46
N LEU A 26 46.11 -57.44 40.03
CA LEU A 26 45.62 -56.65 41.16
C LEU A 26 46.32 -57.08 42.46
N GLU A 27 46.62 -58.37 42.60
CA GLU A 27 47.39 -58.89 43.73
C GLU A 27 48.85 -58.42 43.70
N LEU A 28 49.42 -58.33 42.49
CA LEU A 28 50.72 -57.71 42.26
C LEU A 28 50.70 -56.21 42.61
N LEU A 29 49.69 -55.46 42.16
CA LEU A 29 49.52 -54.04 42.49
C LEU A 29 49.32 -53.81 43.99
N ASP A 30 48.54 -54.64 44.68
CA ASP A 30 48.36 -54.57 46.13
C ASP A 30 49.68 -54.91 46.86
N ARG A 31 50.46 -55.90 46.38
CA ARG A 31 51.81 -56.17 46.88
C ARG A 31 52.75 -54.99 46.66
N TYR A 32 52.80 -54.41 45.47
CA TYR A 32 53.63 -53.24 45.20
C TYR A 32 53.20 -52.02 46.00
N ARG A 33 51.89 -51.84 46.21
CA ARG A 33 51.34 -50.75 47.04
C ARG A 33 51.64 -50.95 48.52
N ALA A 34 51.58 -52.20 49.01
CA ALA A 34 51.98 -52.54 50.38
C ALA A 34 53.49 -52.40 50.58
N VAL A 35 54.31 -52.87 49.64
CA VAL A 35 55.78 -52.70 49.64
C VAL A 35 56.14 -51.22 49.54
N PHE A 36 55.48 -50.45 48.68
CA PHE A 36 55.68 -49.01 48.58
C PHE A 36 55.25 -48.29 49.86
N GLY A 37 54.12 -48.68 50.45
CA GLY A 37 53.65 -48.14 51.73
C GLY A 37 54.63 -48.42 52.88
N ALA A 38 55.14 -49.65 52.97
CA ALA A 38 56.14 -50.05 53.96
C ALA A 38 57.48 -49.33 53.74
N ALA A 39 57.97 -49.27 52.49
CA ALA A 39 59.19 -48.54 52.14
C ALA A 39 59.06 -47.03 52.40
N TRP A 40 57.88 -46.45 52.15
CA TRP A 40 57.61 -45.04 52.40
C TRP A 40 57.51 -44.71 53.90
N ALA A 41 56.95 -45.63 54.70
CA ALA A 41 56.91 -45.51 56.15
C ALA A 41 58.31 -45.60 56.79
N MET A 42 59.16 -46.50 56.29
CA MET A 42 60.54 -46.68 56.78
C MET A 42 61.58 -45.73 56.14
N ARG A 43 61.14 -44.76 55.31
CA ARG A 43 62.08 -43.87 54.59
C ARG A 43 62.99 -43.05 55.51
N ARG A 44 62.59 -42.85 56.77
CA ARG A 44 63.37 -42.08 57.74
C ARG A 44 64.48 -42.91 58.40
N GLU A 45 64.39 -44.25 58.38
CA GLU A 45 65.45 -45.16 58.86
C GLU A 45 66.47 -45.52 57.78
N LEU A 46 66.05 -45.53 56.50
CA LEU A 46 66.95 -45.73 55.35
C LEU A 46 67.74 -44.47 54.99
N ALA A 47 67.31 -43.30 55.47
CA ALA A 47 68.11 -42.09 55.41
C ALA A 47 69.17 -42.19 56.51
N GLY A 48 70.44 -42.35 56.13
CA GLY A 48 71.56 -42.36 57.07
C GLY A 48 71.56 -41.13 58.02
N PRO A 49 72.39 -41.15 59.08
CA PRO A 49 72.42 -40.05 60.05
C PRO A 49 72.64 -38.71 59.32
N ARG A 50 71.84 -37.70 59.65
CA ARG A 50 71.99 -36.35 59.07
C ARG A 50 73.34 -35.78 59.49
N ARG A 51 74.32 -35.83 58.58
CA ARG A 51 75.65 -35.24 58.79
C ARG A 51 75.59 -33.73 58.52
N LEU A 52 76.25 -32.95 59.37
CA LEU A 52 76.33 -31.49 59.22
C LEU A 52 77.25 -31.13 58.04
N ALA A 53 77.09 -29.95 57.47
CA ALA A 53 77.83 -29.50 56.27
C ALA A 53 79.35 -29.62 56.44
N ASP A 54 79.83 -29.46 57.67
CA ASP A 54 81.25 -29.51 58.03
C ASP A 54 81.79 -30.97 58.06
N GLU A 55 80.95 -31.97 58.35
CA GLU A 55 81.33 -33.38 58.37
C GLU A 55 81.38 -34.00 56.96
N ALA A 56 80.61 -33.47 56.02
CA ALA A 56 80.62 -33.90 54.62
C ALA A 56 81.86 -33.41 53.85
N ALA A 57 82.55 -32.37 54.35
CA ALA A 57 83.73 -31.79 53.73
C ALA A 57 85.01 -32.63 53.88
N PHE A 58 85.04 -33.58 54.82
CA PHE A 58 86.21 -34.43 55.12
C PHE A 58 86.13 -35.85 54.52
N LEU A 59 85.12 -36.14 53.70
CA LEU A 59 84.99 -37.41 52.98
C LEU A 59 85.69 -37.37 51.61
N PRO A 60 86.09 -38.53 51.04
CA PRO A 60 86.63 -38.60 49.68
C PRO A 60 85.66 -37.95 48.68
N ALA A 61 86.19 -37.21 47.70
CA ALA A 61 85.42 -36.33 46.80
C ALA A 61 84.19 -36.98 46.11
N ALA A 62 84.17 -38.31 45.96
CA ALA A 62 83.04 -39.05 45.39
C ALA A 62 81.80 -39.10 46.31
N LEU A 63 81.97 -39.10 47.64
CA LEU A 63 80.86 -39.21 48.60
C LEU A 63 80.27 -37.84 48.98
N SER A 64 81.08 -36.78 49.00
CA SER A 64 80.62 -35.43 49.37
C SER A 64 79.66 -34.80 48.33
N LEU A 65 79.77 -35.21 47.07
CA LEU A 65 78.85 -34.83 45.99
C LEU A 65 77.46 -35.49 46.10
N GLN A 66 77.36 -36.62 46.81
CA GLN A 66 76.11 -37.38 46.92
C GLN A 66 75.28 -36.98 48.16
N ASP A 67 75.96 -36.57 49.25
CA ASP A 67 75.35 -36.23 50.53
C ASP A 67 75.23 -34.71 50.79
N THR A 68 75.65 -33.85 49.86
CA THR A 68 75.43 -32.40 49.97
C THR A 68 73.94 -32.09 49.80
N PRO A 69 73.26 -31.50 50.80
CA PRO A 69 71.86 -31.15 50.67
C PRO A 69 71.71 -30.08 49.58
N VAL A 70 71.02 -30.42 48.50
CA VAL A 70 70.68 -29.44 47.44
C VAL A 70 69.99 -28.23 48.07
N HIS A 71 70.45 -27.03 47.69
CA HIS A 71 69.95 -25.77 48.22
C HIS A 71 68.40 -25.72 48.13
N PRO A 72 67.66 -25.19 49.12
CA PRO A 72 66.18 -25.23 49.13
C PRO A 72 65.52 -24.35 48.06
N ALA A 73 66.27 -23.44 47.42
CA ALA A 73 65.77 -22.52 46.39
C ALA A 73 65.11 -23.20 45.18
N PRO A 74 65.72 -24.20 44.50
CA PRO A 74 65.08 -24.93 43.39
C PRO A 74 63.74 -25.58 43.77
N ARG A 75 63.56 -26.05 45.01
CA ARG A 75 62.28 -26.59 45.47
C ARG A 75 61.22 -25.52 45.66
N ARG A 76 61.57 -24.36 46.25
CA ARG A 76 60.64 -23.23 46.39
C ARG A 76 60.24 -22.64 45.03
N LEU A 77 61.19 -22.57 44.10
CA LEU A 77 60.94 -22.17 42.71
C LEU A 77 59.97 -23.14 42.02
N ALA A 78 60.15 -24.45 42.19
CA ALA A 78 59.25 -25.45 41.63
C ALA A 78 57.82 -25.33 42.18
N PHE A 79 57.65 -25.11 43.49
CA PHE A 79 56.33 -24.88 44.08
C PHE A 79 55.68 -23.57 43.62
N ALA A 80 56.47 -22.49 43.48
CA ALA A 80 55.97 -21.22 42.96
C ALA A 80 55.52 -21.33 41.49
N LEU A 81 56.30 -22.04 40.65
CA LEU A 81 55.93 -22.35 39.26
C LEU A 81 54.65 -23.20 39.19
N MET A 82 54.52 -24.21 40.06
CA MET A 82 53.35 -25.07 40.11
C MET A 82 52.10 -24.29 40.57
N ALA A 83 52.23 -23.41 41.56
CA ALA A 83 51.15 -22.53 41.99
C ALA A 83 50.73 -21.55 40.88
N LEU A 84 51.69 -20.92 40.19
CA LEU A 84 51.43 -20.06 39.03
C LEU A 84 50.70 -20.81 37.91
N PHE A 85 51.12 -22.05 37.63
CA PHE A 85 50.45 -22.91 36.65
C PHE A 85 49.01 -23.24 37.06
N CYS A 86 48.76 -23.59 38.32
CA CYS A 86 47.41 -23.84 38.83
C CYS A 86 46.51 -22.60 38.73
N VAL A 87 47.04 -21.40 39.02
CA VAL A 87 46.30 -20.14 38.88
C VAL A 87 45.98 -19.84 37.42
N ALA A 88 46.97 -19.98 36.52
CA ALA A 88 46.76 -19.80 35.09
C ALA A 88 45.76 -20.82 34.51
N PHE A 89 45.80 -22.06 34.98
CA PHE A 89 44.85 -23.11 34.60
C PHE A 89 43.44 -22.82 35.10
N ALA A 90 43.28 -22.44 36.38
CA ALA A 90 42.00 -22.05 36.95
C ALA A 90 41.41 -20.83 36.22
N TRP A 91 42.24 -19.83 35.93
CA TRP A 91 41.83 -18.66 35.14
C TRP A 91 41.44 -19.06 33.72
N GLY A 92 42.18 -19.95 33.06
CA GLY A 92 41.83 -20.44 31.73
C GLY A 92 40.50 -21.20 31.67
N CYS A 93 40.10 -21.85 32.77
CA CYS A 93 38.83 -22.55 32.92
C CYS A 93 37.64 -21.61 33.22
N ILE A 94 37.89 -20.44 33.81
CA ILE A 94 36.84 -19.49 34.24
C ILE A 94 36.72 -18.30 33.27
N GLY A 95 37.82 -17.85 32.69
CA GLY A 95 37.88 -16.69 31.81
C GLY A 95 37.17 -16.95 30.50
N GLU A 96 36.12 -16.15 30.25
CA GLU A 96 35.37 -16.12 29.00
C GLU A 96 35.85 -14.96 28.13
N VAL A 97 35.97 -15.21 26.82
CA VAL A 97 36.34 -14.23 25.81
C VAL A 97 35.26 -14.22 24.73
N ASP A 98 34.83 -13.03 24.33
CA ASP A 98 33.84 -12.85 23.28
C ASP A 98 34.46 -13.18 21.91
N ILE A 99 33.75 -13.98 21.12
CA ILE A 99 34.04 -14.19 19.70
C ILE A 99 33.23 -13.19 18.90
N VAL A 100 33.90 -12.53 17.97
CA VAL A 100 33.30 -11.52 17.10
C VAL A 100 33.34 -11.95 15.65
N ALA A 101 32.21 -11.78 14.96
CA ALA A 101 32.16 -11.84 13.51
C ALA A 101 32.42 -10.44 12.95
N ILE A 102 33.42 -10.32 12.07
CA ILE A 102 33.82 -9.05 11.47
C ILE A 102 33.05 -8.88 10.15
N ALA A 103 32.27 -7.81 10.05
CA ALA A 103 31.42 -7.54 8.91
C ALA A 103 31.66 -6.10 8.40
N PRO A 104 32.33 -5.92 7.26
CA PRO A 104 32.47 -4.60 6.64
C PRO A 104 31.13 -4.13 6.06
N GLY A 105 30.91 -2.81 6.01
CA GLY A 105 29.67 -2.24 5.51
C GLY A 105 29.67 -0.72 5.45
N ARG A 106 28.46 -0.15 5.38
CA ARG A 106 28.26 1.30 5.30
C ARG A 106 27.00 1.74 6.05
N ILE A 107 26.97 3.01 6.45
CA ILE A 107 25.79 3.63 7.05
C ILE A 107 24.78 3.99 5.96
N VAL A 108 23.53 3.56 6.15
CA VAL A 108 22.38 3.85 5.28
C VAL A 108 21.26 4.48 6.10
N VAL A 109 20.44 5.32 5.47
CA VAL A 109 19.23 5.87 6.11
C VAL A 109 18.11 4.83 6.10
N SER A 110 17.39 4.74 7.21
CA SER A 110 16.26 3.80 7.38
C SER A 110 15.15 4.01 6.36
N GLU A 111 14.86 5.27 6.02
CA GLU A 111 14.01 5.63 4.91
C GLU A 111 14.84 5.73 3.64
N ARG A 112 14.47 4.93 2.64
CA ARG A 112 15.03 5.09 1.29
C ARG A 112 14.73 6.50 0.80
N THR A 113 15.70 7.07 0.12
CA THR A 113 15.63 8.39 -0.48
C THR A 113 14.39 8.52 -1.37
N LYS A 114 13.67 9.65 -1.27
CA LYS A 114 12.43 9.87 -2.03
C LYS A 114 12.77 10.47 -3.39
N LEU A 115 12.35 9.80 -4.46
CA LEU A 115 12.53 10.28 -5.82
C LEU A 115 11.39 11.25 -6.16
N VAL A 116 11.74 12.42 -6.70
CA VAL A 116 10.77 13.38 -7.22
C VAL A 116 10.77 13.28 -8.74
N GLN A 117 9.62 12.93 -9.30
CA GLN A 117 9.41 12.64 -10.72
C GLN A 117 8.12 13.30 -11.21
N PRO A 118 8.05 13.77 -12.46
CA PRO A 118 6.82 14.26 -13.05
C PRO A 118 5.91 13.09 -13.47
N LEU A 119 4.60 13.30 -13.38
CA LEU A 119 3.60 12.32 -13.84
C LEU A 119 3.46 12.31 -15.37
N GLU A 120 3.63 13.46 -16.01
CA GLU A 120 3.38 13.62 -17.46
C GLU A 120 4.54 14.40 -18.09
N ASN A 121 4.72 14.25 -19.40
CA ASN A 121 5.72 15.01 -20.15
C ASN A 121 5.38 16.51 -20.07
N SER A 122 6.35 17.34 -19.71
CA SER A 122 6.12 18.77 -19.51
C SER A 122 7.40 19.60 -19.68
N VAL A 123 7.24 20.91 -19.77
CA VAL A 123 8.35 21.87 -19.83
C VAL A 123 8.58 22.48 -18.46
N VAL A 124 9.83 22.56 -18.03
CA VAL A 124 10.21 23.18 -16.75
C VAL A 124 10.06 24.69 -16.86
N GLN A 125 9.13 25.25 -16.10
CA GLN A 125 8.92 26.70 -16.06
C GLN A 125 9.92 27.35 -15.11
N GLN A 126 10.07 26.80 -13.89
CA GLN A 126 11.01 27.29 -12.90
C GLN A 126 11.46 26.19 -11.93
N VAL A 127 12.76 26.20 -11.62
CA VAL A 127 13.36 25.41 -10.53
C VAL A 127 13.51 26.33 -9.32
N LEU A 128 12.95 25.94 -8.17
CA LEU A 128 12.88 26.75 -6.95
C LEU A 128 13.93 26.39 -5.91
N VAL A 129 14.61 25.25 -6.08
CA VAL A 129 15.59 24.70 -5.14
C VAL A 129 16.92 24.41 -5.83
N LYS A 130 17.99 24.30 -5.05
CA LYS A 130 19.32 23.91 -5.49
C LYS A 130 19.77 22.62 -4.80
N ASP A 131 20.80 22.01 -5.37
CA ASP A 131 21.43 20.85 -4.76
C ASP A 131 22.04 21.23 -3.40
N GLY A 132 21.72 20.48 -2.36
CA GLY A 132 22.12 20.75 -0.97
C GLY A 132 21.15 21.62 -0.17
N ASP A 133 20.08 22.14 -0.76
CA ASP A 133 19.08 22.94 -0.02
C ASP A 133 18.25 22.05 0.93
N HIS A 134 17.95 22.58 2.12
CA HIS A 134 16.98 21.98 3.04
C HIS A 134 15.56 22.39 2.68
N VAL A 135 14.67 21.40 2.60
CA VAL A 135 13.26 21.58 2.24
C VAL A 135 12.34 20.99 3.30
N VAL A 136 11.17 21.59 3.48
CA VAL A 136 10.11 21.07 4.34
C VAL A 136 9.08 20.30 3.52
N ALA A 137 8.34 19.39 4.16
CA ALA A 137 7.26 18.65 3.50
C ALA A 137 6.20 19.61 2.93
N GLY A 138 5.82 19.42 1.67
CA GLY A 138 4.89 20.26 0.92
C GLY A 138 5.51 21.48 0.25
N GLN A 139 6.81 21.75 0.46
CA GLN A 139 7.48 22.87 -0.20
C GLN A 139 7.58 22.65 -1.71
N PRO A 140 7.20 23.63 -2.56
CA PRO A 140 7.33 23.52 -4.01
C PRO A 140 8.82 23.54 -4.42
N LEU A 141 9.19 22.60 -5.30
CA LEU A 141 10.57 22.36 -5.73
C LEU A 141 10.77 22.77 -7.19
N VAL A 142 9.84 22.38 -8.05
CA VAL A 142 9.85 22.66 -9.49
C VAL A 142 8.43 22.96 -9.93
N THR A 143 8.27 24.04 -10.70
CA THR A 143 7.03 24.31 -11.41
C THR A 143 7.20 23.95 -12.88
N LEU A 144 6.28 23.14 -13.38
CA LEU A 144 6.14 22.78 -14.78
C LEU A 144 5.16 23.74 -15.45
N ASP A 145 5.19 23.84 -16.77
CA ASP A 145 4.27 24.65 -17.55
C ASP A 145 2.82 24.14 -17.40
N PRO A 146 1.90 24.90 -16.79
CA PRO A 146 0.54 24.45 -16.55
C PRO A 146 -0.39 24.69 -17.75
N THR A 147 0.09 25.27 -18.86
CA THR A 147 -0.74 25.74 -19.97
C THR A 147 -1.70 24.66 -20.50
N ALA A 148 -1.21 23.44 -20.73
CA ALA A 148 -2.04 22.33 -21.19
C ALA A 148 -3.09 21.90 -20.15
N ALA A 149 -2.67 21.72 -18.89
CA ALA A 149 -3.56 21.32 -17.80
C ALA A 149 -4.64 22.39 -17.50
N MET A 150 -4.29 23.67 -17.60
CA MET A 150 -5.23 24.79 -17.49
C MET A 150 -6.22 24.82 -18.65
N ALA A 151 -5.76 24.63 -19.88
CA ALA A 151 -6.63 24.57 -21.06
C ALA A 151 -7.64 23.41 -20.95
N ASP A 152 -7.19 22.23 -20.52
CA ASP A 152 -8.05 21.07 -20.27
C ASP A 152 -9.08 21.37 -19.18
N LYS A 153 -8.67 21.98 -18.06
CA LYS A 153 -9.56 22.37 -16.97
C LYS A 153 -10.64 23.36 -17.42
N VAL A 154 -10.27 24.37 -18.20
CA VAL A 154 -11.22 25.34 -18.77
C VAL A 154 -12.18 24.64 -19.73
N SER A 155 -11.68 23.80 -20.63
CA SER A 155 -12.50 23.03 -21.58
C SER A 155 -13.56 22.17 -20.85
N VAL A 156 -13.14 21.41 -19.84
CA VAL A 156 -14.05 20.56 -19.04
C VAL A 156 -15.07 21.41 -18.26
N LEU A 157 -14.66 22.57 -17.74
CA LEU A 157 -15.57 23.48 -17.04
C LEU A 157 -16.64 24.04 -17.98
N GLU A 158 -16.28 24.41 -19.21
CA GLU A 158 -17.23 24.84 -20.22
C GLU A 158 -18.19 23.71 -20.66
N GLN A 159 -17.68 22.49 -20.80
CA GLN A 159 -18.53 21.30 -21.06
C GLN A 159 -19.51 21.04 -19.91
N PHE A 160 -19.04 21.16 -18.66
CA PHE A 160 -19.89 21.02 -17.48
C PHE A 160 -21.00 22.08 -17.45
N LYS A 161 -20.66 23.35 -17.71
CA LYS A 161 -21.63 24.45 -17.81
C LYS A 161 -22.68 24.18 -18.90
N ALA A 162 -22.24 23.81 -20.09
CA ALA A 162 -23.14 23.50 -21.21
C ALA A 162 -24.09 22.34 -20.87
N ALA A 163 -23.59 21.26 -20.28
CA ALA A 163 -24.40 20.12 -19.86
C ALA A 163 -25.39 20.48 -18.74
N GLN A 164 -24.97 21.30 -17.78
CA GLN A 164 -25.84 21.78 -16.70
C GLN A 164 -26.97 22.66 -17.25
N TYR A 165 -26.65 23.59 -18.15
CA TYR A 165 -27.66 24.41 -18.82
C TYR A 165 -28.64 23.55 -19.63
N GLU A 166 -28.17 22.58 -20.40
CA GLU A 166 -29.06 21.71 -21.18
C GLU A 166 -29.98 20.89 -20.29
N ALA A 167 -29.51 20.41 -19.14
CA ALA A 167 -30.33 19.71 -18.15
C ALA A 167 -31.41 20.63 -17.56
N LEU A 168 -31.07 21.87 -17.21
CA LEU A 168 -32.04 22.85 -16.72
C LEU A 168 -33.06 23.23 -17.79
N ARG A 169 -32.61 23.48 -19.02
CA ARG A 169 -33.48 23.86 -20.14
C ARG A 169 -34.47 22.74 -20.48
N SER A 170 -33.98 21.52 -20.68
CA SER A 170 -34.81 20.36 -21.03
C SER A 170 -35.82 20.00 -19.94
N SER A 171 -35.45 20.09 -18.65
CA SER A 171 -36.38 19.88 -17.53
C SER A 171 -37.45 20.97 -17.42
N THR A 172 -37.08 22.23 -17.65
CA THR A 172 -38.01 23.37 -17.66
C THR A 172 -39.02 23.26 -18.80
N LEU A 173 -38.55 22.97 -20.02
CA LEU A 173 -39.42 22.74 -21.18
C LEU A 173 -40.34 21.53 -20.97
N LEU A 174 -39.82 20.45 -20.37
CA LEU A 174 -40.62 19.27 -20.05
C LEU A 174 -41.75 19.60 -19.08
N ALA A 175 -41.46 20.34 -18.00
CA ALA A 175 -42.46 20.80 -17.05
C ALA A 175 -43.52 21.72 -17.71
N ALA A 176 -43.09 22.59 -18.62
CA ALA A 176 -43.98 23.46 -19.37
C ALA A 176 -44.94 22.68 -20.29
N VAL A 177 -44.43 21.69 -21.03
CA VAL A 177 -45.24 20.79 -21.89
C VAL A 177 -46.19 19.88 -21.07
N GLN A 178 -45.92 19.70 -19.78
CA GLN A 178 -46.81 19.01 -18.82
C GLN A 178 -47.83 19.93 -18.15
N GLY A 179 -47.90 21.21 -18.55
CA GLY A 179 -48.90 22.16 -18.05
C GLY A 179 -48.44 23.03 -16.89
N ARG A 180 -47.13 23.16 -16.65
CA ARG A 180 -46.56 24.04 -15.62
C ARG A 180 -45.69 25.15 -16.23
N PRO A 181 -46.23 26.09 -17.03
CA PRO A 181 -45.44 27.13 -17.68
C PRO A 181 -44.86 28.18 -16.70
N SER A 182 -45.36 28.27 -15.46
CA SER A 182 -44.83 29.20 -14.45
C SER A 182 -43.36 28.96 -14.09
N VAL A 183 -42.83 27.76 -14.37
CA VAL A 183 -41.41 27.40 -14.17
C VAL A 183 -40.44 28.26 -14.98
N PHE A 184 -40.90 28.88 -16.07
CA PHE A 184 -40.07 29.80 -16.86
C PHE A 184 -39.69 31.07 -16.11
N ALA A 185 -40.52 31.56 -15.18
CA ALA A 185 -40.21 32.75 -14.40
C ALA A 185 -39.03 32.51 -13.44
N SER A 186 -38.90 31.29 -12.92
CA SER A 186 -37.83 30.86 -12.04
C SER A 186 -36.57 30.38 -12.76
N PHE A 187 -36.58 30.19 -14.09
CA PHE A 187 -35.46 29.64 -14.84
C PHE A 187 -34.15 30.44 -14.62
N ALA A 188 -34.23 31.77 -14.68
CA ALA A 188 -33.08 32.64 -14.46
C ALA A 188 -32.49 32.53 -13.05
N GLN A 189 -33.31 32.16 -12.05
CA GLN A 189 -32.89 31.99 -10.66
C GLN A 189 -32.28 30.61 -10.40
N MET A 190 -32.54 29.63 -11.28
CA MET A 190 -31.98 28.27 -11.20
C MET A 190 -30.57 28.16 -11.81
N LEU A 191 -30.19 29.11 -12.66
CA LEU A 191 -28.84 29.22 -13.20
C LEU A 191 -27.85 29.63 -12.09
N PRO A 192 -26.59 29.14 -12.13
CA PRO A 192 -25.58 29.55 -11.16
C PRO A 192 -25.34 31.06 -11.20
N LYS A 193 -25.17 31.67 -10.03
CA LYS A 193 -24.92 33.12 -9.90
C LYS A 193 -23.57 33.57 -10.47
N ASP A 194 -22.65 32.62 -10.62
CA ASP A 194 -21.27 32.87 -11.06
C ASP A 194 -21.15 33.02 -12.59
N TRP A 195 -22.25 32.81 -13.33
CA TRP A 195 -22.25 32.92 -14.78
C TRP A 195 -22.23 34.38 -15.24
N PRO A 196 -21.48 34.70 -16.30
CA PRO A 196 -21.51 36.02 -16.93
C PRO A 196 -22.93 36.40 -17.36
N VAL A 197 -23.29 37.68 -17.18
CA VAL A 197 -24.62 38.20 -17.55
C VAL A 197 -24.95 37.92 -19.02
N ALA A 198 -23.96 38.00 -19.92
CA ALA A 198 -24.13 37.71 -21.34
C ALA A 198 -24.53 36.24 -21.60
N GLU A 199 -23.96 35.28 -20.87
CA GLU A 199 -24.30 33.86 -21.00
C GLU A 199 -25.72 33.58 -20.49
N VAL A 200 -26.11 34.21 -19.37
CA VAL A 200 -27.47 34.10 -18.82
C VAL A 200 -28.51 34.68 -19.79
N GLN A 201 -28.20 35.82 -20.43
CA GLN A 201 -29.07 36.42 -21.44
C GLN A 201 -29.20 35.53 -22.69
N ALA A 202 -28.08 34.98 -23.18
CA ALA A 202 -28.09 34.06 -24.32
C ALA A 202 -28.89 32.78 -24.03
N ALA A 203 -28.68 32.19 -22.85
CA ALA A 203 -29.43 31.04 -22.34
C ALA A 203 -30.94 31.34 -22.28
N ARG A 204 -31.31 32.52 -21.80
CA ARG A 204 -32.71 32.95 -21.73
C ARG A 204 -33.31 33.10 -23.13
N ALA A 205 -32.62 33.79 -24.03
CA ALA A 205 -33.09 34.02 -25.40
C ALA A 205 -33.29 32.71 -26.16
N GLN A 206 -32.36 31.76 -26.02
CA GLN A 206 -32.48 30.45 -26.67
C GLN A 206 -33.67 29.65 -26.12
N MET A 207 -33.89 29.68 -24.80
CA MET A 207 -35.04 29.02 -24.18
C MET A 207 -36.37 29.63 -24.62
N ASP A 208 -36.46 30.97 -24.62
CA ASP A 208 -37.67 31.67 -25.06
C ASP A 208 -37.98 31.39 -26.54
N ALA A 209 -36.96 31.32 -27.40
CA ALA A 209 -37.11 30.96 -28.81
C ALA A 209 -37.65 29.53 -29.00
N GLU A 210 -37.07 28.53 -28.32
CA GLU A 210 -37.53 27.14 -28.42
C GLU A 210 -38.95 26.96 -27.85
N TRP A 211 -39.28 27.66 -26.77
CA TRP A 211 -40.65 27.67 -26.24
C TRP A 211 -41.63 28.33 -27.21
N GLY A 212 -41.24 29.44 -27.84
CA GLY A 212 -42.02 30.11 -28.88
C GLY A 212 -42.34 29.18 -30.05
N ASP A 213 -41.36 28.38 -30.50
CA ASP A 213 -41.56 27.39 -31.57
C ASP A 213 -42.56 26.29 -31.18
N ILE A 214 -42.47 25.78 -29.95
CA ILE A 214 -43.40 24.77 -29.44
C ILE A 214 -44.82 25.37 -29.36
N GLN A 215 -44.96 26.58 -28.84
CA GLN A 215 -46.24 27.28 -28.75
C GLN A 215 -46.85 27.55 -30.13
N ALA A 216 -46.06 28.01 -31.10
CA ALA A 216 -46.52 28.24 -32.47
C ALA A 216 -47.01 26.93 -33.12
N ARG A 217 -46.31 25.81 -32.92
CA ARG A 217 -46.76 24.50 -33.40
C ARG A 217 -48.05 24.04 -32.74
N LEU A 218 -48.19 24.23 -31.42
CA LEU A 218 -49.42 23.89 -30.71
C LEU A 218 -50.60 24.76 -31.12
N ALA A 219 -50.38 26.06 -31.36
CA ALA A 219 -51.39 26.98 -31.87
C ALA A 219 -51.88 26.53 -33.26
N LYS A 220 -50.96 26.10 -34.15
CA LYS A 220 -51.31 25.54 -35.45
C LYS A 220 -52.21 24.31 -35.34
N PHE A 221 -51.89 23.37 -34.45
CA PHE A 221 -52.77 22.21 -34.19
C PHE A 221 -54.12 22.63 -33.59
N GLY A 222 -54.15 23.65 -32.73
CA GLY A 222 -55.38 24.23 -32.20
C GLY A 222 -56.29 24.75 -33.32
N SER A 223 -55.75 25.59 -34.20
CA SER A 223 -56.50 26.13 -35.34
C SER A 223 -56.99 25.07 -36.32
N GLU A 224 -56.21 24.00 -36.55
CA GLU A 224 -56.65 22.87 -37.35
C GLU A 224 -57.84 22.15 -36.69
N LEU A 225 -57.79 21.91 -35.39
CA LEU A 225 -58.88 21.29 -34.63
C LEU A 225 -60.14 22.14 -34.61
N ASP A 226 -60.00 23.46 -34.42
CA ASP A 226 -61.12 24.39 -34.46
C ASP A 226 -61.80 24.38 -35.85
N ARG A 227 -61.01 24.32 -36.92
CA ARG A 227 -61.51 24.17 -38.29
C ARG A 227 -62.30 22.86 -38.48
N ARG A 228 -61.74 21.73 -38.05
CA ARG A 228 -62.42 20.42 -38.11
C ARG A 228 -63.70 20.40 -37.28
N GLN A 229 -63.70 21.06 -36.13
CA GLN A 229 -64.90 21.19 -35.31
C GLN A 229 -65.99 22.00 -36.04
N ALA A 230 -65.63 23.10 -36.69
CA ALA A 230 -66.58 23.89 -37.49
C ALA A 230 -67.16 23.09 -38.68
N GLU A 231 -66.35 22.25 -39.33
CA GLU A 231 -66.82 21.32 -40.38
C GLU A 231 -67.86 20.32 -39.82
N ILE A 232 -67.62 19.76 -38.62
CA ILE A 232 -68.56 18.88 -37.92
C ILE A 232 -69.87 19.60 -37.61
N GLU A 233 -69.81 20.82 -37.06
CA GLU A 233 -71.01 21.59 -36.72
C GLU A 233 -71.82 21.97 -37.99
N THR A 234 -71.15 22.27 -39.10
CA THR A 234 -71.80 22.52 -40.38
C THR A 234 -72.54 21.28 -40.90
N ALA A 235 -71.89 20.11 -40.85
CA ALA A 235 -72.52 18.84 -41.25
C ALA A 235 -73.71 18.48 -40.33
N ARG A 236 -73.59 18.73 -39.02
CA ARG A 236 -74.69 18.52 -38.06
C ARG A 236 -75.88 19.42 -38.34
N ALA A 237 -75.66 20.69 -38.65
CA ALA A 237 -76.75 21.62 -38.97
C ALA A 237 -77.52 21.20 -40.24
N LEU A 238 -76.80 20.73 -41.28
CA LEU A 238 -77.42 20.20 -42.50
C LEU A 238 -78.20 18.91 -42.25
N LEU A 239 -77.65 18.01 -41.42
CA LEU A 239 -78.35 16.80 -41.00
C LEU A 239 -79.64 17.13 -40.24
N ALA A 240 -79.58 18.02 -39.25
CA ALA A 240 -80.75 18.44 -38.48
C ALA A 240 -81.85 19.03 -39.38
N LYS A 241 -81.47 19.80 -40.42
CA LYS A 241 -82.42 20.29 -41.43
C LYS A 241 -83.09 19.12 -42.17
N LEU A 242 -82.32 18.17 -42.69
CA LEU A 242 -82.83 17.04 -43.47
C LEU A 242 -83.70 16.09 -42.62
N GLU A 243 -83.28 15.83 -41.39
CA GLU A 243 -84.03 15.04 -40.40
C GLU A 243 -85.37 15.68 -40.04
N ALA A 244 -85.44 17.01 -39.99
CA ALA A 244 -86.70 17.73 -39.77
C ALA A 244 -87.60 17.74 -41.03
N THR A 245 -87.04 17.79 -42.24
CA THR A 245 -87.82 17.91 -43.48
C THR A 245 -88.28 16.59 -44.08
N LEU A 246 -87.50 15.50 -43.92
CA LEU A 246 -87.81 14.20 -44.52
C LEU A 246 -89.15 13.60 -44.03
N PRO A 247 -89.54 13.70 -42.73
CA PRO A 247 -90.86 13.25 -42.27
C PRO A 247 -92.01 14.00 -42.95
N LEU A 248 -91.84 15.30 -43.19
CA LEU A 248 -92.85 16.11 -43.89
C LEU A 248 -93.00 15.69 -45.35
N ALA A 249 -91.89 15.37 -46.02
CA ALA A 249 -91.91 14.86 -47.40
C ALA A 249 -92.57 13.47 -47.48
N ARG A 250 -92.27 12.58 -46.50
CA ARG A 250 -92.92 11.26 -46.37
C ARG A 250 -94.44 11.40 -46.18
N GLN A 251 -94.86 12.25 -45.25
CA GLN A 251 -96.29 12.50 -45.00
C GLN A 251 -96.99 13.07 -46.24
N ARG A 252 -96.35 14.02 -46.94
CA ARG A 252 -96.88 14.59 -48.18
C ARG A 252 -97.03 13.55 -49.30
N GLU A 253 -96.07 12.65 -49.45
CA GLU A 253 -96.18 11.54 -50.42
C GLU A 253 -97.37 10.63 -50.07
N GLU A 254 -97.54 10.27 -48.80
CA GLU A 254 -98.65 9.42 -48.34
C GLU A 254 -100.02 10.08 -48.57
N ASP A 255 -100.16 11.36 -48.28
CA ASP A 255 -101.41 12.09 -48.49
C ASP A 255 -101.74 12.23 -49.99
N PHE A 256 -100.73 12.49 -50.82
CA PHE A 256 -100.92 12.51 -52.28
C PHE A 256 -101.30 11.13 -52.84
N LYS A 257 -100.71 10.06 -52.30
CA LYS A 257 -101.06 8.69 -52.68
C LYS A 257 -102.54 8.41 -52.38
N LYS A 258 -103.02 8.73 -51.17
CA LYS A 258 -104.44 8.59 -50.80
C LYS A 258 -105.38 9.35 -51.74
N LEU A 259 -105.02 10.59 -52.11
CA LEU A 259 -105.82 11.42 -53.03
C LEU A 259 -105.81 10.87 -54.47
N SER A 260 -104.69 10.32 -54.93
CA SER A 260 -104.59 9.70 -56.25
C SER A 260 -105.36 8.38 -56.33
N ASP A 261 -105.30 7.55 -55.28
CA ASP A 261 -106.07 6.30 -55.16
C ASP A 261 -107.59 6.56 -55.20
N GLN A 262 -108.04 7.73 -54.73
CA GLN A 262 -109.42 8.19 -54.78
C GLN A 262 -109.79 8.89 -56.11
N GLY A 263 -108.86 9.03 -57.05
CA GLY A 263 -109.08 9.65 -58.36
C GLY A 263 -109.07 11.18 -58.39
N PHE A 264 -108.74 11.84 -57.28
CA PHE A 264 -108.72 13.31 -57.19
C PHE A 264 -107.42 13.95 -57.71
N MET A 265 -106.37 13.15 -57.92
CA MET A 265 -105.05 13.62 -58.37
C MET A 265 -104.45 12.67 -59.42
N ALA A 266 -103.75 13.23 -60.39
CA ALA A 266 -103.10 12.47 -61.45
C ALA A 266 -101.83 11.75 -60.95
N GLY A 267 -101.61 10.51 -61.40
CA GLY A 267 -100.52 9.64 -60.91
C GLY A 267 -99.11 10.21 -61.09
N HIS A 268 -98.87 11.04 -62.11
CA HIS A 268 -97.57 11.71 -62.33
C HIS A 268 -97.21 12.68 -61.19
N ALA A 269 -98.20 13.37 -60.61
CA ALA A 269 -97.98 14.27 -59.48
C ALA A 269 -97.52 13.51 -58.22
N GLY A 270 -97.89 12.23 -58.08
CA GLY A 270 -97.37 11.35 -57.02
C GLY A 270 -95.92 10.96 -57.25
N GLN A 271 -95.54 10.66 -58.50
CA GLN A 271 -94.16 10.29 -58.86
C GLN A 271 -93.16 11.42 -58.54
N ASP A 272 -93.54 12.68 -58.75
CA ASP A 272 -92.71 13.83 -58.39
C ASP A 272 -92.45 13.91 -56.87
N ARG A 273 -93.46 13.59 -56.03
CA ARG A 273 -93.29 13.56 -54.56
C ARG A 273 -92.47 12.39 -54.07
N THR A 274 -92.64 11.22 -54.70
CA THR A 274 -91.77 10.07 -54.45
C THR A 274 -90.32 10.40 -54.79
N ARG A 275 -90.07 11.09 -55.92
CA ARG A 275 -88.74 11.54 -56.30
C ARG A 275 -88.16 12.51 -55.26
N GLU A 276 -88.91 13.53 -54.84
CA GLU A 276 -88.49 14.49 -53.81
C GLU A 276 -88.11 13.80 -52.49
N ARG A 277 -88.92 12.84 -52.02
CA ARG A 277 -88.60 12.04 -50.83
C ARG A 277 -87.29 11.25 -51.01
N ILE A 278 -87.13 10.58 -52.16
CA ILE A 278 -85.92 9.79 -52.44
C ILE A 278 -84.69 10.69 -52.47
N GLU A 279 -84.76 11.87 -53.10
CA GLU A 279 -83.67 12.85 -53.11
C GLU A 279 -83.29 13.26 -51.69
N LEU A 280 -84.25 13.65 -50.84
CA LEU A 280 -84.01 14.01 -49.44
C LEU A 280 -83.44 12.85 -48.60
N GLU A 281 -83.90 11.62 -48.83
CA GLU A 281 -83.41 10.42 -48.15
C GLU A 281 -81.96 10.09 -48.55
N ARG A 282 -81.61 10.27 -49.83
CA ARG A 282 -80.24 10.11 -50.32
C ARG A 282 -79.33 11.21 -49.80
N ASP A 283 -79.81 12.45 -49.80
CA ASP A 283 -79.09 13.59 -49.23
C ASP A 283 -78.80 13.37 -47.73
N LEU A 284 -79.78 12.87 -46.97
CA LEU A 284 -79.59 12.54 -45.55
C LEU A 284 -78.50 11.49 -45.38
N ALA A 285 -78.53 10.41 -46.15
CA ALA A 285 -77.50 9.37 -46.11
C ALA A 285 -76.11 9.93 -46.47
N THR A 286 -76.02 10.81 -47.48
CA THR A 286 -74.78 11.49 -47.87
C THR A 286 -74.26 12.42 -46.77
N GLN A 287 -75.11 13.24 -46.15
CA GLN A 287 -74.68 14.11 -45.06
C GLN A 287 -74.26 13.31 -43.81
N HIS A 288 -74.90 12.17 -43.55
CA HIS A 288 -74.52 11.30 -42.45
C HIS A 288 -73.13 10.72 -42.67
N ALA A 289 -72.82 10.28 -43.90
CA ALA A 289 -71.48 9.85 -44.27
C ALA A 289 -70.45 10.99 -44.12
N ARG A 290 -70.78 12.21 -44.55
CA ARG A 290 -69.92 13.40 -44.37
C ARG A 290 -69.65 13.74 -42.91
N LEU A 291 -70.65 13.61 -42.03
CA LEU A 291 -70.45 13.81 -40.60
C LEU A 291 -69.45 12.78 -40.03
N MET A 292 -69.59 11.52 -40.41
CA MET A 292 -68.67 10.45 -39.98
C MET A 292 -67.24 10.71 -40.47
N GLU A 293 -67.10 11.17 -41.72
CA GLU A 293 -65.82 11.58 -42.31
C GLU A 293 -65.19 12.77 -41.56
N ALA A 294 -65.95 13.83 -41.30
CA ALA A 294 -65.48 15.00 -40.55
C ALA A 294 -65.06 14.63 -39.12
N GLN A 295 -65.82 13.75 -38.45
CA GLN A 295 -65.46 13.22 -37.14
C GLN A 295 -64.21 12.34 -37.16
N ALA A 296 -63.97 11.60 -38.24
CA ALA A 296 -62.72 10.85 -38.42
C ALA A 296 -61.53 11.81 -38.62
N ALA A 297 -61.68 12.84 -39.46
CA ALA A 297 -60.66 13.86 -39.69
C ALA A 297 -60.31 14.66 -38.42
N TYR A 298 -61.30 14.98 -37.58
CA TYR A 298 -61.05 15.59 -36.27
C TYR A 298 -60.23 14.67 -35.36
N ARG A 299 -60.61 13.38 -35.26
CA ARG A 299 -59.88 12.39 -34.45
C ARG A 299 -58.45 12.21 -34.94
N GLU A 300 -58.24 12.19 -36.25
CA GLU A 300 -56.90 12.14 -36.85
C GLU A 300 -56.07 13.37 -36.46
N SER A 301 -56.64 14.57 -36.57
CA SER A 301 -55.97 15.82 -36.19
C SER A 301 -55.63 15.88 -34.69
N ASP A 302 -56.52 15.39 -33.83
CA ASP A 302 -56.28 15.34 -32.38
C ASP A 302 -55.22 14.29 -32.03
N ASN A 303 -55.23 13.14 -32.70
CA ASN A 303 -54.19 12.12 -32.56
C ASN A 303 -52.84 12.66 -33.03
N ALA A 304 -52.78 13.44 -34.11
CA ALA A 304 -51.55 14.09 -34.57
C ALA A 304 -51.00 15.07 -33.51
N ARG A 305 -51.87 15.88 -32.89
CA ARG A 305 -51.48 16.77 -31.78
C ARG A 305 -50.95 15.98 -30.57
N LYS A 306 -51.64 14.89 -30.18
CA LYS A 306 -51.21 14.01 -29.08
C LYS A 306 -49.89 13.32 -29.37
N ALA A 307 -49.70 12.83 -30.60
CA ALA A 307 -48.45 12.21 -31.05
C ALA A 307 -47.29 13.20 -30.99
N TYR A 308 -47.49 14.43 -31.45
CA TYR A 308 -46.50 15.50 -31.34
C TYR A 308 -46.11 15.76 -29.88
N LEU A 309 -47.08 15.89 -28.96
CA LEU A 309 -46.79 16.08 -27.54
C LEU A 309 -46.04 14.89 -26.92
N ALA A 310 -46.39 13.66 -27.28
CA ALA A 310 -45.71 12.46 -26.80
C ALA A 310 -44.26 12.40 -27.32
N GLU A 311 -44.05 12.70 -28.60
CA GLU A 311 -42.73 12.80 -29.21
C GLU A 311 -41.88 13.89 -28.57
N MET A 312 -42.43 15.08 -28.36
CA MET A 312 -41.73 16.18 -27.70
C MET A 312 -41.34 15.82 -26.26
N ARG A 313 -42.23 15.18 -25.48
CA ARG A 313 -41.90 14.73 -24.12
C ARG A 313 -40.78 13.70 -24.12
N ARG A 314 -40.83 12.72 -25.03
CA ARG A 314 -39.76 11.72 -25.19
C ARG A 314 -38.44 12.39 -25.55
N ALA A 315 -38.43 13.27 -26.55
CA ALA A 315 -37.24 13.97 -26.98
C ALA A 315 -36.63 14.84 -25.87
N LEU A 316 -37.45 15.55 -25.09
CA LEU A 316 -37.00 16.35 -23.95
C LEU A 316 -36.46 15.48 -22.81
N HIS A 317 -37.11 14.34 -22.52
CA HIS A 317 -36.59 13.37 -21.55
C HIS A 317 -35.25 12.77 -21.98
N ASP A 318 -35.10 12.40 -23.25
CA ASP A 318 -33.85 11.87 -23.80
C ASP A 318 -32.73 12.91 -23.70
N ARG A 319 -33.01 14.16 -24.09
CA ARG A 319 -32.07 15.29 -23.93
C ARG A 319 -31.68 15.52 -22.47
N HIS A 320 -32.64 15.55 -21.56
CA HIS A 320 -32.41 15.72 -20.13
C HIS A 320 -31.53 14.60 -19.55
N THR A 321 -31.79 13.35 -19.94
CA THR A 321 -31.03 12.19 -19.46
C THR A 321 -29.60 12.23 -19.99
N ARG A 322 -29.41 12.52 -21.28
CA ARG A 322 -28.07 12.71 -21.89
C ARG A 322 -27.31 13.86 -21.23
N ALA A 323 -27.95 15.00 -21.04
CA ALA A 323 -27.34 16.16 -20.39
C ALA A 323 -26.89 15.85 -18.95
N ASN A 324 -27.70 15.11 -18.18
CA ASN A 324 -27.29 14.67 -16.83
C ASN A 324 -26.15 13.67 -16.84
N LEU A 325 -26.11 12.75 -17.81
CA LEU A 325 -24.99 11.82 -17.97
C LEU A 325 -23.70 12.58 -18.29
N THR A 326 -23.74 13.48 -19.27
CA THR A 326 -22.58 14.33 -19.64
C THR A 326 -22.16 15.20 -18.46
N ARG A 327 -23.11 15.78 -17.71
CA ARG A 327 -22.80 16.54 -16.50
C ARG A 327 -22.07 15.69 -15.46
N ALA A 328 -22.51 14.45 -15.23
CA ALA A 328 -21.87 13.55 -14.29
C ALA A 328 -20.45 13.14 -14.74
N GLN A 329 -20.25 12.91 -16.04
CA GLN A 329 -18.95 12.64 -16.64
C GLN A 329 -18.01 13.85 -16.50
N ALA A 330 -18.49 15.04 -16.83
CA ALA A 330 -17.71 16.28 -16.73
C ALA A 330 -17.25 16.58 -15.29
N VAL A 331 -18.04 16.22 -14.25
CA VAL A 331 -17.59 16.32 -12.85
C VAL A 331 -16.38 15.43 -12.57
N GLN A 332 -16.37 14.20 -13.08
CA GLN A 332 -15.24 13.28 -12.92
C GLN A 332 -14.02 13.76 -13.69
N GLU A 333 -14.21 14.26 -14.90
CA GLU A 333 -13.14 14.86 -15.71
C GLU A 333 -12.59 16.13 -15.06
N GLN A 334 -13.43 16.95 -14.43
CA GLN A 334 -13.00 18.16 -13.74
C GLN A 334 -12.09 17.82 -12.56
N ALA A 335 -12.43 16.78 -11.79
CA ALA A 335 -11.59 16.30 -10.70
C ALA A 335 -10.21 15.84 -11.22
N LYS A 336 -10.18 15.13 -12.37
CA LYS A 336 -8.94 14.71 -13.03
C LYS A 336 -8.12 15.91 -13.53
N ALA A 337 -8.74 16.86 -14.23
CA ALA A 337 -8.09 18.04 -14.76
C ALA A 337 -7.50 18.91 -13.64
N HIS A 338 -8.24 19.08 -12.54
CA HIS A 338 -7.76 19.79 -11.36
C HIS A 338 -6.59 19.08 -10.67
N GLN A 339 -6.62 17.74 -10.61
CA GLN A 339 -5.49 16.98 -10.09
C GLN A 339 -4.26 17.11 -10.99
N ARG A 340 -4.41 17.06 -12.31
CA ARG A 340 -3.32 17.27 -13.27
C ARG A 340 -2.70 18.65 -13.13
N GLU A 341 -3.52 19.70 -13.03
CA GLU A 341 -3.05 21.06 -12.78
C GLU A 341 -2.23 21.14 -11.49
N LYS A 342 -2.68 20.53 -10.39
CA LYS A 342 -1.90 20.47 -9.13
C LYS A 342 -0.56 19.77 -9.29
N LEU A 343 -0.50 18.70 -10.09
CA LEU A 343 0.71 17.92 -10.32
C LEU A 343 1.73 18.61 -11.22
N THR A 344 1.40 19.76 -11.82
CA THR A 344 2.40 20.64 -12.47
C THR A 344 3.38 21.24 -11.46
N ILE A 345 3.02 21.28 -10.17
CA ILE A 345 3.89 21.76 -9.09
C ILE A 345 4.44 20.54 -8.33
N LEU A 346 5.70 20.22 -8.57
CA LEU A 346 6.38 19.14 -7.87
C LEU A 346 6.82 19.65 -6.49
N SER A 347 6.30 19.00 -5.45
CA SER A 347 6.51 19.39 -4.05
C SER A 347 7.25 18.31 -3.27
N ALA A 348 7.94 18.67 -2.20
CA ALA A 348 8.64 17.73 -1.35
C ALA A 348 7.66 16.82 -0.58
N PRO A 349 7.76 15.48 -0.68
CA PRO A 349 6.89 14.58 0.08
C PRO A 349 7.26 14.53 1.57
N VAL A 350 8.52 14.81 1.91
CA VAL A 350 9.08 14.78 3.27
C VAL A 350 10.09 15.91 3.45
N ALA A 351 10.33 16.32 4.70
CA ALA A 351 11.39 17.26 5.02
C ALA A 351 12.77 16.59 4.89
N GLY A 352 13.75 17.28 4.29
CA GLY A 352 15.06 16.71 4.01
C GLY A 352 15.96 17.61 3.18
N THR A 353 17.09 17.06 2.72
CA THR A 353 18.02 17.73 1.83
C THR A 353 17.82 17.29 0.39
N VAL A 354 17.79 18.24 -0.54
CA VAL A 354 17.73 17.98 -2.00
C VAL A 354 19.10 17.52 -2.48
N GLN A 355 19.14 16.41 -3.22
CA GLN A 355 20.34 15.88 -3.86
C GLN A 355 20.04 15.47 -5.31
N GLN A 356 21.08 15.37 -6.13
CA GLN A 356 21.01 14.89 -7.52
C GLN A 356 20.00 15.67 -8.37
N LEU A 357 19.96 17.00 -8.23
CA LEU A 357 19.15 17.84 -9.09
C LEU A 357 19.59 17.67 -10.55
N ALA A 358 18.76 17.05 -11.39
CA ALA A 358 19.04 16.80 -12.81
C ALA A 358 18.64 17.97 -13.72
N VAL A 359 17.74 18.84 -13.23
CA VAL A 359 17.19 19.96 -14.00
C VAL A 359 17.79 21.26 -13.50
N HIS A 360 18.57 21.92 -14.35
CA HIS A 360 19.20 23.21 -14.02
C HIS A 360 18.71 24.36 -14.92
N THR A 361 18.04 24.05 -16.03
CA THR A 361 17.66 25.02 -17.05
C THR A 361 16.15 25.21 -17.12
N LYS A 362 15.71 26.47 -17.10
CA LYS A 362 14.32 26.83 -17.45
C LYS A 362 14.11 26.54 -18.93
N GLY A 363 12.94 25.99 -19.28
CA GLY A 363 12.60 25.57 -20.64
C GLY A 363 13.08 24.16 -21.02
N GLY A 364 13.74 23.44 -20.12
CA GLY A 364 14.06 22.02 -20.34
C GLY A 364 12.80 21.16 -20.39
N VAL A 365 12.75 20.20 -21.31
CA VAL A 365 11.66 19.22 -21.40
C VAL A 365 11.97 18.06 -20.48
N VAL A 366 10.97 17.63 -19.69
CA VAL A 366 11.05 16.45 -18.83
C VAL A 366 10.06 15.39 -19.30
N THR A 367 10.44 14.12 -19.16
CA THR A 367 9.58 12.98 -19.50
C THR A 367 8.92 12.38 -18.27
N GLU A 368 7.81 11.67 -18.45
CA GLU A 368 7.14 10.90 -17.40
C GLU A 368 8.13 9.97 -16.69
N ALA A 369 7.99 9.90 -15.35
CA ALA A 369 8.84 9.13 -14.45
C ALA A 369 10.36 9.47 -14.47
N GLN A 370 10.76 10.53 -15.17
CA GLN A 370 12.15 11.00 -15.12
C GLN A 370 12.49 11.52 -13.72
N VAL A 371 13.56 10.98 -13.12
CA VAL A 371 14.05 11.45 -11.82
C VAL A 371 14.62 12.86 -11.98
N LEU A 372 13.99 13.85 -11.36
CA LEU A 372 14.45 15.24 -11.41
C LEU A 372 15.35 15.58 -10.23
N MET A 373 15.07 15.00 -9.06
CA MET A 373 15.87 15.12 -7.85
C MET A 373 15.50 14.05 -6.83
N VAL A 374 16.31 13.99 -5.78
CA VAL A 374 16.26 12.96 -4.76
C VAL A 374 16.29 13.65 -3.39
N ILE A 375 15.30 13.38 -2.53
CA ILE A 375 15.20 14.00 -1.19
C ILE A 375 15.62 13.01 -0.12
N VAL A 376 16.68 13.36 0.61
CA VAL A 376 17.20 12.59 1.75
C VAL A 376 16.55 13.11 3.03
N PRO A 377 15.73 12.32 3.74
CA PRO A 377 15.09 12.77 4.96
C PRO A 377 16.10 13.04 6.09
N GLU A 378 15.93 14.15 6.82
CA GLU A 378 16.81 14.50 7.96
C GLU A 378 16.55 13.69 9.23
N LEU A 379 15.30 13.26 9.43
CA LEU A 379 14.84 12.55 10.63
C LEU A 379 14.87 11.03 10.47
N ALA A 380 15.45 10.51 9.39
CA ALA A 380 15.55 9.08 9.20
C ALA A 380 16.61 8.50 10.15
N GLU A 381 16.20 7.55 11.01
CA GLU A 381 17.15 6.77 11.81
C GLU A 381 18.22 6.18 10.89
N VAL A 382 19.50 6.37 11.19
CA VAL A 382 20.55 5.71 10.42
C VAL A 382 20.70 4.26 10.90
N ARG A 383 20.94 3.35 9.97
CA ARG A 383 21.25 1.94 10.21
C ARG A 383 22.57 1.62 9.52
N ALA A 384 23.30 0.62 10.01
CA ALA A 384 24.47 0.11 9.29
C ALA A 384 24.07 -1.13 8.51
N GLU A 385 24.32 -1.13 7.21
CA GLU A 385 24.19 -2.31 6.37
C GLU A 385 25.58 -2.90 6.19
N VAL A 386 25.78 -4.08 6.76
CA VAL A 386 27.06 -4.78 6.77
C VAL A 386 26.92 -6.12 6.06
N THR A 387 28.00 -6.59 5.43
CA THR A 387 28.02 -7.88 4.75
C THR A 387 28.80 -8.88 5.57
N LEU A 388 28.16 -10.01 5.84
CA LEU A 388 28.73 -11.13 6.58
C LEU A 388 29.26 -12.19 5.62
N GLU A 389 30.38 -12.82 5.96
CA GLU A 389 30.91 -13.95 5.19
C GLU A 389 30.12 -15.22 5.49
N ASN A 390 30.04 -16.14 4.51
CA ASN A 390 29.33 -17.42 4.65
C ASN A 390 29.82 -18.29 5.83
N LYS A 391 31.05 -18.10 6.30
CA LYS A 391 31.58 -18.85 7.46
C LYS A 391 30.97 -18.41 8.79
N ASP A 392 30.48 -17.17 8.88
CA ASP A 392 30.03 -16.55 10.12
C ASP A 392 28.49 -16.51 10.23
N ILE A 393 27.76 -16.70 9.12
CA ILE A 393 26.29 -16.55 9.06
C ILE A 393 25.55 -17.51 9.99
N GLY A 394 26.08 -18.71 10.19
CA GLY A 394 25.49 -19.72 11.08
C GLY A 394 25.48 -19.33 12.56
N PHE A 395 26.26 -18.32 12.95
CA PHE A 395 26.42 -17.89 14.35
C PHE A 395 25.81 -16.52 14.63
N VAL A 396 25.24 -15.85 13.61
CA VAL A 396 24.66 -14.51 13.73
C VAL A 396 23.13 -14.59 13.71
N SER A 397 22.48 -13.91 14.65
CA SER A 397 21.02 -13.89 14.79
C SER A 397 20.52 -12.51 15.19
N ALA A 398 19.26 -12.20 14.85
CA ALA A 398 18.63 -10.96 15.27
C ALA A 398 18.62 -10.83 16.81
N GLY A 399 18.97 -9.64 17.31
CA GLY A 399 19.04 -9.32 18.74
C GLY A 399 20.45 -9.35 19.36
N GLN A 400 21.47 -9.87 18.66
CA GLN A 400 22.85 -9.84 19.16
C GLN A 400 23.41 -8.41 19.23
N GLU A 401 24.27 -8.17 20.22
CA GLU A 401 25.02 -6.92 20.35
C GLU A 401 26.16 -6.87 19.33
N ALA A 402 26.33 -5.70 18.72
CA ALA A 402 27.39 -5.42 17.76
C ALA A 402 28.08 -4.10 18.11
N GLU A 403 29.38 -4.02 17.87
CA GLU A 403 30.14 -2.79 18.01
C GLU A 403 30.59 -2.30 16.63
N ILE A 404 30.22 -1.08 16.30
CA ILE A 404 30.52 -0.49 15.00
C ILE A 404 31.75 0.40 15.11
N LYS A 405 32.79 0.05 14.35
CA LYS A 405 34.01 0.84 14.17
C LYS A 405 33.86 1.67 12.89
N LEU A 406 33.93 2.99 13.03
CA LEU A 406 33.88 3.92 11.90
C LEU A 406 35.27 3.99 11.26
N GLU A 407 35.38 3.84 9.94
CA GLU A 407 36.70 3.97 9.28
C GLU A 407 37.16 5.43 9.23
N THR A 408 36.22 6.37 9.17
CA THR A 408 36.50 7.82 9.09
C THR A 408 37.05 8.40 10.37
N PHE A 409 36.88 7.72 11.52
CA PHE A 409 37.34 8.18 12.82
C PHE A 409 38.11 7.06 13.54
N ASN A 410 39.30 7.36 14.05
CA ASN A 410 40.09 6.34 14.75
C ASN A 410 39.35 5.81 16.00
N PHE A 411 38.87 4.57 15.91
CA PHE A 411 38.08 3.91 16.97
C PHE A 411 38.83 3.75 18.29
N THR A 412 40.17 3.67 18.27
CA THR A 412 40.98 3.59 19.49
C THR A 412 40.94 4.90 20.28
N ARG A 413 40.79 6.04 19.58
CA ARG A 413 40.75 7.37 20.20
C ARG A 413 39.32 7.83 20.53
N TYR A 414 38.36 7.55 19.65
CA TYR A 414 37.00 8.09 19.74
C TYR A 414 35.94 7.05 20.16
N GLY A 415 36.34 5.79 20.31
CA GLY A 415 35.47 4.68 20.72
C GLY A 415 34.68 4.04 19.59
N THR A 416 33.83 3.08 19.96
CA THR A 416 32.91 2.36 19.07
C THR A 416 31.47 2.81 19.27
N VAL A 417 30.63 2.60 18.26
CA VAL A 417 29.19 2.87 18.37
C VAL A 417 28.46 1.56 18.66
N PRO A 418 27.78 1.43 19.82
CA PRO A 418 27.03 0.22 20.11
C PRO A 418 25.81 0.13 19.18
N ALA A 419 25.56 -1.07 18.68
CA ALA A 419 24.47 -1.41 17.78
C ALA A 419 23.89 -2.79 18.10
N THR A 420 22.72 -3.08 17.55
CA THR A 420 22.03 -4.36 17.68
C THR A 420 21.64 -4.92 16.33
N VAL A 421 21.77 -6.23 16.14
CA VAL A 421 21.38 -6.90 14.90
C VAL A 421 19.85 -6.86 14.77
N LYS A 422 19.34 -6.14 13.77
CA LYS A 422 17.89 -6.02 13.53
C LYS A 422 17.38 -7.11 12.60
N LEU A 423 18.08 -7.32 11.50
CA LEU A 423 17.69 -8.27 10.46
C LEU A 423 18.92 -8.91 9.84
N VAL A 424 18.87 -10.23 9.68
CA VAL A 424 19.85 -11.02 8.93
C VAL A 424 19.14 -11.55 7.69
N THR A 425 19.63 -11.21 6.50
CA THR A 425 19.03 -11.70 5.25
C THR A 425 19.39 -13.17 5.06
N SER A 426 18.39 -14.02 4.78
CA SER A 426 18.61 -15.46 4.56
C SER A 426 19.17 -15.79 3.18
N ASP A 427 19.02 -14.87 2.22
CA ASP A 427 19.55 -15.00 0.86
C ASP A 427 20.98 -14.47 0.76
N ALA A 428 21.84 -15.29 0.17
CA ALA A 428 23.21 -14.90 -0.17
C ALA A 428 23.21 -14.02 -1.43
N VAL A 429 23.91 -12.89 -1.36
CA VAL A 429 24.24 -12.06 -2.52
C VAL A 429 25.65 -12.43 -2.96
N ASN A 430 25.83 -12.65 -4.27
CA ASN A 430 27.14 -13.02 -4.79
C ASN A 430 28.00 -11.77 -5.04
N ASP A 431 29.11 -11.65 -4.34
CA ASP A 431 30.11 -10.58 -4.51
C ASP A 431 31.26 -11.11 -5.37
N GLU A 432 31.64 -10.37 -6.43
CA GLU A 432 32.68 -10.77 -7.38
C GLU A 432 34.03 -11.12 -6.74
N LYS A 433 34.34 -10.58 -5.54
CA LYS A 433 35.62 -10.79 -4.85
C LYS A 433 35.54 -11.72 -3.64
N ARG A 434 34.39 -11.76 -2.95
CA ARG A 434 34.23 -12.45 -1.65
C ARG A 434 33.32 -13.69 -1.71
N GLY A 435 32.73 -13.98 -2.88
CA GLY A 435 31.77 -15.07 -3.04
C GLY A 435 30.41 -14.74 -2.41
N ALA A 436 29.72 -15.75 -1.91
CA ALA A 436 28.42 -15.59 -1.26
C ALA A 436 28.55 -14.81 0.06
N VAL A 437 27.99 -13.60 0.10
CA VAL A 437 27.92 -12.73 1.29
C VAL A 437 26.47 -12.51 1.72
N PHE A 438 26.26 -12.31 3.01
CA PHE A 438 24.93 -12.17 3.61
C PHE A 438 24.75 -10.75 4.15
N PRO A 439 23.86 -9.93 3.58
CA PRO A 439 23.57 -8.61 4.10
C PRO A 439 22.88 -8.67 5.47
N VAL A 440 23.39 -7.91 6.43
CA VAL A 440 22.88 -7.78 7.80
C VAL A 440 22.63 -6.31 8.09
N THR A 441 21.45 -6.00 8.63
CA THR A 441 21.08 -4.65 9.05
C THR A 441 21.25 -4.50 10.56
N LEU A 442 22.09 -3.57 10.98
CA LEU A 442 22.34 -3.21 12.37
C LEU A 442 21.64 -1.88 12.70
N GLN A 443 20.93 -1.84 13.83
CA GLN A 443 20.35 -0.62 14.38
C GLN A 443 21.36 0.03 15.33
N LEU A 444 21.75 1.28 15.07
CA LEU A 444 22.65 2.03 15.95
C LEU A 444 21.89 2.56 17.17
N HIS A 445 22.49 2.49 18.36
CA HIS A 445 21.91 3.08 19.59
C HIS A 445 22.26 4.56 19.76
N LYS A 446 23.32 5.03 19.10
CA LYS A 446 23.77 6.43 19.12
C LYS A 446 24.03 6.88 17.69
N PHE A 447 23.56 8.09 17.36
CA PHE A 447 23.68 8.69 16.03
C PHE A 447 24.75 9.79 15.95
N GLU A 448 25.49 10.00 17.04
CA GLU A 448 26.49 11.05 17.19
C GLU A 448 27.75 10.47 17.84
N ILE A 449 28.91 10.93 17.38
CA ILE A 449 30.22 10.64 17.97
C ILE A 449 30.89 11.95 18.41
N TYR A 450 31.58 11.92 19.55
CA TYR A 450 32.34 13.06 20.04
C TYR A 450 33.76 13.02 19.49
N VAL A 451 34.12 14.00 18.66
CA VAL A 451 35.45 14.14 18.07
C VAL A 451 35.98 15.52 18.44
N ASP A 452 37.10 15.56 19.15
CA ASP A 452 37.79 16.80 19.56
C ASP A 452 36.87 17.88 20.15
N GLY A 453 35.93 17.47 21.02
CA GLY A 453 34.98 18.36 21.71
C GLY A 453 33.75 18.79 20.90
N LYS A 454 33.61 18.33 19.65
CA LYS A 454 32.43 18.58 18.80
C LYS A 454 31.62 17.28 18.63
N LYS A 455 30.29 17.39 18.72
CA LYS A 455 29.38 16.29 18.36
C LYS A 455 29.23 16.26 16.84
N ILE A 456 29.65 15.17 16.23
CA ILE A 456 29.48 14.95 14.79
C ILE A 456 28.39 13.90 14.59
N LYS A 457 27.37 14.24 13.80
CA LYS A 457 26.31 13.30 13.41
C LYS A 457 26.85 12.29 12.39
N LEU A 458 26.41 11.05 12.49
CA LEU A 458 26.72 10.00 11.53
C LEU A 458 25.94 10.24 10.23
N SER A 459 26.65 10.40 9.12
CA SER A 459 26.06 10.64 7.81
C SER A 459 25.93 9.34 7.00
N PRO A 460 24.90 9.19 6.16
CA PRO A 460 24.83 8.10 5.19
C PRO A 460 26.05 8.07 4.27
N GLY A 461 26.52 6.88 3.91
CA GLY A 461 27.68 6.67 3.03
C GLY A 461 29.01 6.50 3.75
N MET A 462 29.07 6.64 5.08
CA MET A 462 30.30 6.36 5.85
C MET A 462 30.58 4.85 5.89
N ASN A 463 31.81 4.45 5.62
CA ASN A 463 32.24 3.05 5.76
C ASN A 463 32.40 2.66 7.23
N VAL A 464 31.97 1.45 7.54
CA VAL A 464 32.01 0.89 8.88
C VAL A 464 32.47 -0.56 8.86
N THR A 465 33.11 -0.99 9.95
CA THR A 465 33.34 -2.40 10.24
C THR A 465 32.59 -2.73 11.52
N ALA A 466 31.64 -3.65 11.45
CA ALA A 466 30.91 -4.13 12.61
C ALA A 466 31.53 -5.41 13.17
N GLU A 467 31.65 -5.47 14.48
CA GLU A 467 32.02 -6.65 15.23
C GLU A 467 30.80 -7.16 15.98
N ILE A 468 30.18 -8.21 15.46
CA ILE A 468 28.97 -8.82 16.03
C ILE A 468 29.40 -9.87 17.05
N LYS A 469 28.94 -9.77 18.30
CA LYS A 469 29.25 -10.73 19.36
C LYS A 469 28.43 -12.00 19.14
N THR A 470 29.09 -13.10 18.78
CA THR A 470 28.43 -14.37 18.43
C THR A 470 28.37 -15.33 19.62
N GLU A 471 29.53 -15.79 20.09
CA GLU A 471 29.68 -16.77 21.17
C GLU A 471 30.65 -16.26 22.24
N LYS A 472 30.56 -16.83 23.44
CA LYS A 472 31.58 -16.70 24.49
C LYS A 472 32.33 -18.01 24.60
N ARG A 473 33.65 -17.97 24.50
CA ARG A 473 34.50 -19.16 24.69
C ARG A 473 35.45 -19.01 25.85
N ARG A 474 35.74 -20.12 26.51
CA ARG A 474 36.73 -20.15 27.58
C ARG A 474 38.13 -20.17 26.99
N VAL A 475 39.09 -19.54 27.66
CA VAL A 475 40.49 -19.49 27.19
C VAL A 475 41.08 -20.89 27.02
N ILE A 476 40.71 -21.85 27.89
CA ILE A 476 41.15 -23.25 27.79
C ILE A 476 40.73 -23.95 26.49
N GLU A 477 39.61 -23.53 25.89
CA GLU A 477 39.08 -24.11 24.65
C GLU A 477 39.94 -23.74 23.44
N TYR A 478 40.54 -22.55 23.43
CA TYR A 478 41.50 -22.16 22.39
C TYR A 478 42.74 -23.06 22.38
N LEU A 479 43.27 -23.39 23.56
CA LEU A 479 44.43 -24.28 23.71
C LEU A 479 44.11 -25.73 23.36
N LEU A 480 42.91 -26.22 23.69
CA LEU A 480 42.48 -27.60 23.42
C LEU A 480 41.88 -27.79 22.02
N SER A 481 41.49 -26.72 21.33
CA SER A 481 40.85 -26.78 20.02
C SER A 481 41.64 -27.57 18.96
N PRO A 482 42.98 -27.47 18.84
CA PRO A 482 43.72 -28.22 17.82
C PRO A 482 43.76 -29.72 18.12
N VAL A 483 43.80 -30.09 19.41
CA VAL A 483 43.80 -31.48 19.87
C VAL A 483 42.43 -32.12 19.62
N GLN A 484 41.35 -31.39 19.87
CA GLN A 484 39.99 -31.84 19.57
C GLN A 484 39.76 -31.98 18.06
N ARG A 485 40.26 -31.03 17.26
CA ARG A 485 40.16 -31.08 15.80
C ARG A 485 40.90 -32.30 15.23
N ALA A 486 42.14 -32.53 15.67
CA ALA A 486 42.92 -33.70 15.27
C ALA A 486 42.26 -35.03 15.67
N LYS A 487 41.68 -35.13 16.87
CA LYS A 487 40.95 -36.33 17.31
C LYS A 487 39.69 -36.60 16.49
N ASN A 488 38.94 -35.55 16.15
CA ASN A 488 37.69 -35.66 15.41
C ASN A 488 37.92 -35.90 13.90
N GLU A 489 39.01 -35.38 13.33
CA GLU A 489 39.41 -35.63 11.95
C GLU A 489 40.12 -36.99 11.79
N SER A 490 40.92 -37.44 12.77
CA SER A 490 41.64 -38.72 12.67
C SER A 490 40.77 -39.97 12.81
N LEU A 491 39.53 -39.83 13.30
CA LEU A 491 38.56 -40.93 13.43
C LEU A 491 37.53 -40.96 12.29
N ARG A 492 37.68 -40.12 11.26
CA ARG A 492 36.87 -40.13 10.05
C ARG A 492 37.77 -40.28 8.83
N GLU A 493 37.85 -41.50 8.34
CA GLU A 493 38.37 -41.80 7.01
C GLU A 493 37.36 -41.33 5.94
N ARG A 494 37.88 -40.94 4.78
CA ARG A 494 37.10 -40.38 3.68
C ARG A 494 36.69 -41.46 2.69
#